data_AF-A0A2E0WKG5-F1
#
_entry.id   AF-A0A2E0WKG5-F1
#
_cell.length_a   1.000
_cell.length_b   1.000
_cell.length_c   1.000
_cell.angle_alpha   90.00
_cell.angle_beta   90.00
_cell.angle_gamma   90.00
#
_symmetry.space_group_name_H-M   'P 1'
#
loop_
_entity.id
_entity.type
_entity.pdbx_description
1 polymer ?
#
loop_
_entity_poly.entity_id
_entity_poly.type
_entity_poly.pdbx_seq_one_letter_code
_entity_poly.pdbx_strand_id
1 'polypeptide(L)'
;MTALVALIRRVTGLDETLTRHSDRVRRNFQNWILNRHSGAGEKFTEEQMDWLRMIRDHVISSFHVERDDLDMAPFDARGGLGRMYQLFGDRMDEVIEELNRELVA
;
A
#
# COMPACT_ATOMS: atom_id res chain seq x y z
N MET A 1 13.68 7.75 4.73
CA MET A 1 15.11 7.37 4.79
C MET A 1 15.19 5.85 4.91
N THR A 2 15.70 5.10 3.91
CA THR A 2 15.62 3.61 3.88
C THR A 2 16.95 2.91 3.49
N ALA A 3 18.04 3.66 3.32
CA ALA A 3 19.31 3.13 2.84
C ALA A 3 19.96 2.12 3.80
N LEU A 4 19.82 2.32 5.11
CA LEU A 4 20.47 1.48 6.12
C LEU A 4 19.86 0.07 6.19
N VAL A 5 18.53 -0.04 6.15
CA VAL A 5 17.82 -1.33 6.17
C VAL A 5 18.11 -2.13 4.90
N ALA A 6 18.13 -1.45 3.74
CA ALA A 6 18.49 -2.07 2.47
C ALA A 6 19.94 -2.57 2.47
N LEU A 7 20.86 -1.83 3.08
CA LEU A 7 22.26 -2.25 3.21
C LEU A 7 22.40 -3.47 4.13
N ILE A 8 21.77 -3.46 5.31
CA ILE A 8 21.82 -4.57 6.28
C ILE A 8 21.36 -5.88 5.64
N ARG A 9 20.23 -5.87 4.93
CA ARG A 9 19.72 -7.07 4.25
C ARG A 9 20.66 -7.60 3.17
N ARG A 10 21.37 -6.72 2.47
CA ARG A 10 22.41 -7.10 1.50
C ARG A 10 23.61 -7.76 2.17
N VAL A 11 24.18 -7.15 3.22
CA VAL A 11 25.37 -7.73 3.88
C VAL A 11 25.07 -9.01 4.66
N THR A 12 23.82 -9.26 5.04
CA THR A 12 23.40 -10.53 5.65
C THR A 12 22.98 -11.60 4.63
N GLY A 13 23.07 -11.33 3.33
CA GLY A 13 22.74 -12.30 2.28
C GLY A 13 21.24 -12.57 2.10
N LEU A 14 20.37 -11.71 2.64
CA LEU A 14 18.91 -11.84 2.49
C LEU A 14 18.42 -11.42 1.10
N ASP A 15 19.22 -10.64 0.37
CA ASP A 15 18.90 -10.14 -0.98
C ASP A 15 20.16 -10.24 -1.88
N GLU A 16 20.11 -11.05 -2.96
CA GLU A 16 21.23 -11.22 -3.94
C GLU A 16 21.50 -9.96 -4.78
N THR A 17 20.47 -9.13 -4.98
CA THR A 17 20.57 -7.79 -5.55
C THR A 17 19.77 -6.84 -4.66
N LEU A 18 20.22 -5.59 -4.49
CA LEU A 18 19.51 -4.54 -3.73
C LEU A 18 18.15 -4.25 -4.40
N THR A 19 17.16 -5.10 -4.16
CA THR A 19 15.78 -4.78 -4.48
C THR A 19 15.40 -3.65 -3.55
N ARG A 20 15.18 -2.46 -4.12
CA ARG A 20 14.75 -1.31 -3.33
C ARG A 20 13.41 -1.64 -2.70
N HIS A 21 13.21 -1.27 -1.44
CA HIS A 21 11.94 -1.46 -0.73
C HIS A 21 10.73 -1.00 -1.57
N SER A 22 10.87 0.12 -2.27
CA SER A 22 9.88 0.64 -3.22
C SER A 22 9.48 -0.36 -4.31
N ASP A 23 10.45 -1.12 -4.85
CA ASP A 23 10.20 -2.04 -5.96
C ASP A 23 9.51 -3.31 -5.45
N ARG A 24 9.81 -3.75 -4.22
CA ARG A 24 9.07 -4.84 -3.57
C ARG A 24 7.61 -4.44 -3.32
N VAL A 25 7.38 -3.31 -2.67
CA VAL A 25 6.02 -2.80 -2.40
C VAL A 25 5.22 -2.64 -3.69
N ARG A 26 5.81 -2.11 -4.76
CA ARG A 26 5.14 -1.98 -6.07
C ARG A 26 4.76 -3.32 -6.68
N ARG A 27 5.63 -4.32 -6.61
CA ARG A 27 5.33 -5.68 -7.11
C ARG A 27 4.25 -6.37 -6.28
N ASN A 28 4.34 -6.28 -4.95
CA ASN A 28 3.33 -6.86 -4.06
C ASN A 28 1.96 -6.20 -4.28
N PHE A 29 1.93 -4.86 -4.41
CA PHE A 29 0.71 -4.13 -4.76
C PHE A 29 0.11 -4.59 -6.09
N GLN A 30 0.93 -4.76 -7.13
CA GLN A 30 0.47 -5.28 -8.42
C GLN A 30 -0.12 -6.69 -8.29
N ASN A 31 0.56 -7.59 -7.56
CA ASN A 31 0.08 -8.96 -7.33
C ASN A 31 -1.24 -8.97 -6.55
N TRP A 32 -1.34 -8.14 -5.50
CA TRP A 32 -2.56 -8.01 -4.70
C TRP A 32 -3.74 -7.54 -5.55
N ILE A 33 -3.56 -6.53 -6.41
CA ILE A 33 -4.61 -6.06 -7.35
C ILE A 33 -5.01 -7.18 -8.32
N LEU A 34 -4.04 -7.89 -8.91
CA LEU A 34 -4.32 -8.99 -9.84
C LEU A 34 -5.10 -10.11 -9.17
N ASN A 35 -4.70 -10.51 -7.96
CA ASN A 35 -5.40 -11.52 -7.19
C ASN A 35 -6.84 -11.08 -6.88
N ARG A 36 -7.04 -9.83 -6.43
CA ARG A 36 -8.37 -9.28 -6.15
C ARG A 36 -9.28 -9.27 -7.39
N HIS A 37 -8.73 -8.93 -8.55
CA HIS A 37 -9.45 -8.88 -9.82
C HIS A 37 -9.60 -10.24 -10.53
N SER A 38 -8.85 -11.27 -10.14
CA SER A 38 -8.95 -12.63 -10.70
C SER A 38 -10.15 -13.42 -10.18
N GLY A 39 -10.73 -13.02 -9.05
CA GLY A 39 -11.95 -13.60 -8.51
C GLY A 39 -13.22 -13.08 -9.19
N ALA A 40 -14.37 -13.63 -8.83
CA ALA A 40 -15.69 -13.13 -9.27
C ALA A 40 -16.14 -11.81 -8.59
N GLY A 41 -15.21 -11.11 -7.91
CA GLY A 41 -15.48 -9.86 -7.22
C GLY A 41 -15.54 -8.67 -8.18
N GLU A 42 -16.14 -7.57 -7.71
CA GLU A 42 -16.16 -6.31 -8.46
C GLU A 42 -14.75 -5.75 -8.60
N LYS A 43 -14.47 -5.20 -9.78
CA LYS A 43 -13.22 -4.50 -10.06
C LYS A 43 -13.24 -3.14 -9.37
N PHE A 44 -12.09 -2.68 -8.93
CA PHE A 44 -11.97 -1.33 -8.41
C PHE A 44 -12.27 -0.30 -9.49
N THR A 45 -12.99 0.75 -9.11
CA THR A 45 -13.18 1.95 -9.92
C THR A 45 -11.85 2.69 -10.09
N GLU A 46 -11.79 3.60 -11.06
CA GLU A 46 -10.61 4.45 -11.27
C GLU A 46 -10.23 5.22 -9.99
N GLU A 47 -11.23 5.73 -9.29
CA GLU A 47 -11.01 6.48 -8.06
C GLU A 47 -10.54 5.61 -6.90
N GLN A 48 -11.13 4.41 -6.72
CA GLN A 48 -10.61 3.43 -5.76
C GLN A 48 -9.15 3.09 -6.08
N MET A 49 -8.82 2.89 -7.36
CA MET A 49 -7.45 2.61 -7.79
C MET A 49 -6.48 3.76 -7.48
N ASP A 50 -6.91 5.01 -7.65
CA ASP A 50 -6.07 6.17 -7.30
C ASP A 50 -5.80 6.27 -5.80
N TRP A 51 -6.81 6.00 -4.97
CA TRP A 51 -6.66 5.90 -3.52
C TRP A 51 -5.69 4.80 -3.10
N LEU A 52 -5.84 3.61 -3.68
CA LEU A 52 -4.95 2.47 -3.43
C LEU A 52 -3.50 2.78 -3.83
N ARG A 53 -3.27 3.54 -4.92
CA ARG A 53 -1.93 4.00 -5.32
C ARG A 53 -1.34 5.01 -4.34
N MET A 54 -2.14 5.94 -3.81
CA MET A 54 -1.68 6.86 -2.77
C MET A 54 -1.28 6.12 -1.50
N ILE A 55 -2.06 5.12 -1.08
CA ILE A 55 -1.73 4.25 0.07
C ILE A 55 -0.41 3.50 -0.20
N ARG A 56 -0.25 2.89 -1.38
CA ARG A 56 1.02 2.25 -1.77
C ARG A 56 2.19 3.21 -1.64
N ASP A 57 2.06 4.44 -2.15
CA ASP A 57 3.15 5.41 -2.13
C ASP A 57 3.46 5.90 -0.71
N HIS A 58 2.43 6.01 0.15
CA HIS A 58 2.62 6.22 1.58
C HIS A 58 3.40 5.06 2.22
N VAL A 59 2.98 3.80 2.01
CA VAL A 59 3.66 2.60 2.53
C VAL A 59 5.12 2.50 2.06
N ILE A 60 5.43 2.90 0.82
CA ILE A 60 6.82 2.99 0.33
C ILE A 60 7.68 3.93 1.21
N SER A 61 7.06 4.97 1.78
CA SER A 61 7.73 5.99 2.58
C SER A 61 7.75 5.67 4.09
N SER A 62 6.69 5.07 4.62
CA SER A 62 6.42 4.90 6.06
C SER A 62 6.29 3.45 6.53
N PHE A 63 6.30 2.46 5.63
CA PHE A 63 6.11 1.02 5.86
C PHE A 63 4.72 0.57 6.32
N HIS A 64 3.83 1.49 6.70
CA HIS A 64 2.50 1.16 7.19
C HIS A 64 1.56 2.34 6.95
N VAL A 65 0.25 2.10 6.98
CA VAL A 65 -0.79 3.14 7.01
C VAL A 65 -1.78 2.85 8.12
N GLU A 66 -2.03 3.85 8.97
CA GLU A 66 -3.07 3.84 9.99
C GLU A 66 -4.25 4.73 9.58
N ARG A 67 -5.36 4.67 10.32
CA ARG A 67 -6.53 5.53 10.03
C ARG A 67 -6.17 7.01 10.17
N ASP A 68 -5.38 7.36 11.17
CA ASP A 68 -4.97 8.73 11.46
C ASP A 68 -4.09 9.32 10.33
N ASP A 69 -3.36 8.47 9.59
CA ASP A 69 -2.60 8.92 8.42
C ASP A 69 -3.51 9.43 7.30
N LEU A 70 -4.77 8.97 7.24
CA LEU A 70 -5.74 9.40 6.23
C LEU A 70 -6.26 10.81 6.47
N ASP A 71 -6.05 11.38 7.65
CA ASP A 71 -6.36 12.78 7.96
C ASP A 71 -5.18 13.73 7.67
N MET A 72 -4.10 13.19 7.09
CA MET A 72 -2.89 13.93 6.74
C MET A 72 -2.67 13.99 5.23
N ALA A 73 -1.84 14.94 4.78
CA ALA A 73 -1.46 15.04 3.38
C ALA A 73 -0.76 13.77 2.87
N PRO A 74 -1.08 13.29 1.65
CA PRO A 74 -1.96 13.92 0.64
C PRO A 74 -3.44 13.47 0.71
N PHE A 75 -3.85 12.68 1.70
CA PHE A 75 -5.19 12.10 1.79
C PHE A 75 -6.24 13.14 2.19
N ASP A 76 -5.91 14.04 3.12
CA ASP A 76 -6.76 15.15 3.56
C ASP A 76 -7.30 16.00 2.39
N ALA A 77 -6.44 16.32 1.42
CA ALA A 77 -6.76 17.07 0.21
C ALA A 77 -7.68 16.31 -0.76
N ARG A 78 -7.83 15.00 -0.56
CA ARG A 78 -8.75 14.13 -1.31
C ARG A 78 -10.00 13.76 -0.49
N GLY A 79 -10.22 14.38 0.67
CA GLY A 79 -11.37 14.12 1.55
C GLY A 79 -11.11 13.13 2.68
N GLY A 80 -9.85 12.73 2.87
CA GLY A 80 -9.34 11.99 4.03
C GLY A 80 -10.05 10.69 4.36
N LEU A 81 -10.13 10.37 5.65
CA LEU A 81 -10.80 9.16 6.15
C LEU A 81 -12.24 9.04 5.63
N GLY A 82 -12.96 10.17 5.55
CA GLY A 82 -14.33 10.20 5.04
C GLY A 82 -14.44 9.76 3.58
N ARG A 83 -13.50 10.16 2.72
CA ARG A 83 -13.50 9.71 1.32
C ARG A 83 -13.13 8.24 1.19
N MET A 84 -12.17 7.75 1.98
CA MET A 84 -11.85 6.33 2.03
C MET A 84 -13.08 5.49 2.41
N TYR A 85 -13.85 5.91 3.43
CA TYR A 85 -15.10 5.24 3.80
C TYR A 85 -16.15 5.29 2.69
N GLN A 86 -16.29 6.41 1.97
CA GLN A 86 -17.21 6.48 0.82
C GLN A 86 -16.84 5.51 -0.31
N LEU A 87 -15.55 5.26 -0.51
CA LEU A 87 -15.06 4.39 -1.58
C LEU A 87 -15.11 2.91 -1.24
N PHE A 88 -14.83 2.54 0.02
CA PHE A 88 -14.68 1.14 0.43
C PHE A 88 -15.74 0.68 1.44
N GLY A 89 -16.53 1.60 1.98
CA GLY A 89 -17.59 1.32 2.96
C GLY A 89 -17.05 0.56 4.16
N ASP A 90 -17.82 -0.43 4.60
CA ASP A 90 -17.48 -1.29 5.75
C ASP A 90 -16.25 -2.16 5.50
N ARG A 91 -15.75 -2.26 4.26
CA ARG A 91 -14.52 -2.98 3.91
C ARG A 91 -13.26 -2.12 4.08
N MET A 92 -13.38 -0.83 4.39
CA MET A 92 -12.24 0.09 4.50
C MET A 92 -11.12 -0.46 5.40
N ASP A 93 -11.48 -0.92 6.59
CA ASP A 93 -10.51 -1.39 7.58
C ASP A 93 -9.81 -2.67 7.12
N GLU A 94 -10.56 -3.59 6.53
CA GLU A 94 -10.02 -4.81 5.94
C GLU A 94 -9.06 -4.50 4.79
N VAL A 95 -9.39 -3.52 3.94
CA VAL A 95 -8.50 -3.07 2.86
C VAL A 95 -7.20 -2.51 3.42
N ILE A 96 -7.26 -1.69 4.48
CA ILE A 96 -6.07 -1.16 5.15
C ILE A 96 -5.22 -2.29 5.72
N GLU A 97 -5.84 -3.23 6.45
CA GLU A 97 -5.14 -4.37 7.02
C GLU A 97 -4.51 -5.28 5.96
N GLU A 98 -5.23 -5.61 4.90
CA GLU A 98 -4.73 -6.38 3.77
C GLU A 98 -3.53 -5.68 3.12
N LEU A 99 -3.65 -4.38 2.79
CA LEU A 99 -2.56 -3.65 2.17
C LEU A 99 -1.32 -3.63 3.06
N ASN A 100 -1.49 -3.38 4.36
CA ASN A 100 -0.37 -3.38 5.30
C ASN A 100 0.33 -4.74 5.41
N ARG A 101 -0.44 -5.84 5.35
CA ARG A 101 0.14 -7.20 5.35
C ARG A 101 0.84 -7.51 4.02
N GLU A 102 0.16 -7.29 2.91
CA GLU A 102 0.58 -7.79 1.59
C GLU A 102 1.71 -6.94 0.99
N LEU A 103 1.69 -5.62 1.18
CA LEU A 103 2.69 -4.73 0.56
C LEU A 103 4.08 -4.85 1.21
N VAL A 104 4.14 -5.21 2.49
CA VAL A 104 5.39 -5.25 3.27
C VAL A 104 6.03 -6.64 3.28
N ALA A 105 5.22 -7.68 3.03
CA ALA A 105 5.63 -9.09 2.92
C ALA A 105 6.88 -9.33 2.05
#